data_AF-A0A1Q8J2S2-F1
#
_entry.id   AF-A0A1Q8J2S2-F1
#
_cell.length_a   1.000
_cell.length_b   1.000
_cell.length_c   1.000
_cell.angle_alpha   90.00
_cell.angle_beta   90.00
_cell.angle_gamma   90.00
#
_symmetry.space_group_name_H-M   'P 1'
#
loop_
_entity.id
_entity.type
_entity.pdbx_description
1 polymer ?
#
loop_
_entity_poly.entity_id
_entity_poly.type
_entity_poly.pdbx_seq_one_letter_code
_entity_poly.pdbx_strand_id
1 'polypeptide(L)'
;MNVEAAVTFGLFRVDSGGTVGMLSVRWEKLGNELAPQLHAYYDSWHVLASFPDVLAKMAGMTGPSCSPEAFCQLLLDCGFINRTERSQDDHVEPTLAR
;
A
#
# COMPACT_ATOMS: atom_id res chain seq x y z
N MET A 1 4.89 5.61 17.57
CA MET A 1 3.67 4.94 17.10
C MET A 1 4.01 3.51 16.77
N ASN A 2 3.12 2.57 17.08
CA ASN A 2 3.32 1.13 16.84
C ASN A 2 2.62 0.78 15.52
N VAL A 3 3.40 0.46 14.48
CA VAL A 3 2.86 0.00 13.19
C VAL A 3 2.54 -1.48 13.33
N GLU A 4 1.27 -1.83 13.13
CA GLU A 4 0.80 -3.22 13.26
C GLU A 4 0.92 -3.96 11.92
N ALA A 5 0.80 -3.24 10.80
CA ALA A 5 0.99 -3.76 9.45
C ALA A 5 1.29 -2.63 8.47
N ALA A 6 1.93 -2.93 7.34
CA ALA A 6 1.93 -2.05 6.19
C ALA A 6 1.80 -2.82 4.88
N VAL A 7 1.24 -2.13 3.89
CA VAL A 7 1.13 -2.60 2.51
C VAL A 7 1.81 -1.55 1.63
N THR A 8 2.76 -2.00 0.82
CA THR A 8 3.52 -1.13 -0.08
C THR A 8 3.07 -1.38 -1.52
N PHE A 9 2.81 -0.31 -2.28
CA PHE A 9 2.31 -0.41 -3.66
C PHE A 9 2.82 0.72 -4.56
N GLY A 10 2.90 0.50 -5.86
CA GLY A 10 3.38 1.51 -6.80
C GLY A 10 3.45 1.03 -8.25
N LEU A 11 4.05 1.85 -9.11
CA LEU A 11 4.38 1.47 -10.49
C LEU A 11 5.77 0.86 -10.54
N PHE A 12 5.93 -0.22 -11.32
CA PHE A 12 7.25 -0.79 -11.53
C PHE A 12 7.91 -0.21 -12.80
N ARG A 13 8.83 0.75 -12.67
CA ARG A 13 9.80 1.07 -13.73
C ARG A 13 11.22 0.77 -13.24
N VAL A 14 11.70 -0.41 -13.62
CA VAL A 14 13.12 -0.76 -13.56
C VAL A 14 13.81 -0.19 -14.79
N ASP A 15 14.77 0.70 -14.54
CA ASP A 15 15.99 0.86 -15.33
C ASP A 15 17.17 1.31 -14.45
N SER A 16 16.90 1.90 -13.27
CA SER A 16 17.94 2.47 -12.38
C SER A 16 17.90 2.00 -10.91
N GLY A 17 17.05 1.03 -10.55
CA GLY A 17 17.13 0.35 -9.24
C GLY A 17 16.76 1.19 -8.00
N GLY A 18 15.87 2.17 -8.13
CA GLY A 18 15.38 2.99 -7.01
C GLY A 18 13.94 2.71 -6.58
N THR A 19 13.58 3.11 -5.35
CA THR A 19 12.20 3.17 -4.78
C THR A 19 11.39 4.35 -5.34
N VAL A 20 11.62 4.69 -6.60
CA VAL A 20 10.93 5.79 -7.29
C VAL A 20 9.48 5.37 -7.52
N GLY A 21 8.53 6.15 -6.97
CA GLY A 21 7.12 5.90 -7.22
C GLY A 21 6.44 4.87 -6.31
N MET A 22 7.07 4.48 -5.20
CA MET A 22 6.46 3.59 -4.21
C MET A 22 5.70 4.38 -3.14
N LEU A 23 4.53 3.86 -2.77
CA LEU A 23 3.63 4.37 -1.75
C LEU A 23 3.43 3.27 -0.70
N SER A 24 3.10 3.64 0.53
CA SER A 24 2.70 2.66 1.55
C SER A 24 1.46 3.11 2.30
N VAL A 25 0.62 2.16 2.68
CA VAL A 25 -0.41 2.37 3.69
C VAL A 25 0.02 1.63 4.94
N ARG A 26 0.09 2.33 6.06
CA ARG A 26 0.47 1.79 7.37
C ARG A 26 -0.74 1.76 8.27
N TRP A 27 -0.97 0.65 8.95
CA TRP A 27 -2.00 0.56 9.96
C TRP A 27 -1.38 0.80 11.31
N GLU A 28 -1.74 1.93 11.91
CA GLU A 28 -1.27 2.32 13.24
C GLU A 28 -2.40 2.24 14.24
N LYS A 29 -2.05 1.85 15.47
CA LYS A 29 -3.01 1.86 16.57
C LYS A 29 -3.13 3.27 17.15
N LEU A 30 -4.26 3.91 16.91
CA LEU A 30 -4.63 5.21 17.48
C LEU A 30 -5.67 4.97 18.58
N GLY A 31 -5.19 4.84 19.83
CA GLY A 31 -6.03 4.44 20.95
C GLY A 31 -6.49 2.99 20.82
N ASN A 32 -7.79 2.78 20.64
CA ASN A 32 -8.40 1.45 20.44
C ASN A 32 -8.73 1.15 18.98
N GLU A 33 -8.44 2.07 18.05
CA GLU A 33 -8.77 1.93 16.65
C GLU A 33 -7.52 1.67 15.82
N LEU A 34 -7.67 0.83 14.79
CA LEU A 34 -6.64 0.61 13.78
C LEU A 34 -6.91 1.58 12.63
N ALA A 35 -6.02 2.55 12.43
CA ALA A 35 -6.19 3.61 11.45
C ALA A 35 -5.18 3.45 10.30
N PRO A 36 -5.63 3.45 9.03
CA PRO A 36 -4.71 3.50 7.91
C PRO A 36 -4.13 4.90 7.76
N GLN A 37 -2.83 4.96 7.52
CA GLN A 37 -2.08 6.16 7.19
C GLN A 37 -1.47 5.97 5.81
N LEU A 38 -1.88 6.78 4.85
CA LEU A 38 -1.24 6.85 3.54
C LEU A 38 0.09 7.60 3.68
N HIS A 39 1.16 6.98 3.19
CA HIS A 39 2.51 7.49 3.26
C HIS A 39 3.13 7.54 1.86
N ALA A 40 3.47 8.75 1.43
CA ALA A 40 3.99 9.07 0.10
C ALA A 40 5.13 10.08 0.21
N TYR A 41 6.26 9.80 -0.43
CA TYR A 41 7.44 10.68 -0.45
C TYR A 41 7.64 11.35 -1.81
N TYR A 42 8.11 12.60 -1.80
CA TYR A 42 8.69 13.32 -2.93
C TYR A 42 8.07 13.00 -4.32
N ASP A 43 8.70 12.11 -5.09
CA ASP A 43 8.35 11.76 -6.47
C ASP A 43 7.15 10.81 -6.59
N SER A 44 6.80 10.11 -5.52
CA SER A 44 5.64 9.21 -5.48
C SER A 44 4.30 9.94 -5.59
N TRP A 45 4.26 11.26 -5.45
CA TRP A 45 3.02 12.04 -5.65
C TRP A 45 2.49 11.93 -7.09
N HIS A 46 3.40 11.85 -8.08
CA HIS A 46 2.99 11.66 -9.47
C HIS A 46 2.36 10.27 -9.67
N VAL A 47 2.90 9.26 -8.99
CA VAL A 47 2.35 7.91 -8.99
C VAL A 47 1.01 7.86 -8.24
N LEU A 48 0.91 8.53 -7.10
CA LEU A 48 -0.36 8.64 -6.37
C LEU A 48 -1.46 9.27 -7.23
N ALA A 49 -1.12 10.33 -7.97
CA ALA A 49 -2.05 10.99 -8.89
C ALA A 49 -2.47 10.08 -10.06
N SER A 50 -1.69 9.06 -10.39
CA SER A 50 -2.01 8.08 -11.45
C SER A 50 -3.02 7.00 -11.02
N PHE A 51 -3.39 6.94 -9.73
CA PHE A 51 -4.31 5.94 -9.18
C PHE A 51 -5.62 6.55 -8.63
N PRO A 52 -6.39 7.29 -9.46
CA PRO A 52 -7.66 7.87 -9.00
C PRO A 52 -8.69 6.80 -8.63
N ASP A 53 -8.62 5.62 -9.24
CA ASP A 53 -9.43 4.44 -8.94
C ASP A 53 -9.16 3.89 -7.54
N VAL A 54 -7.88 3.75 -7.17
CA VAL A 54 -7.48 3.31 -5.82
C VAL A 54 -7.93 4.33 -4.78
N LEU A 55 -7.68 5.61 -5.01
CA LEU A 55 -8.09 6.69 -4.09
C LEU A 55 -9.61 6.73 -3.90
N ALA A 56 -10.39 6.55 -4.96
CA ALA A 56 -11.84 6.50 -4.88
C ALA A 56 -12.33 5.31 -4.03
N LYS A 57 -11.73 4.12 -4.19
CA LYS A 57 -12.06 2.97 -3.36
C LYS A 57 -11.62 3.15 -1.90
N MET A 58 -10.44 3.74 -1.66
CA MET A 58 -9.95 4.06 -0.31
C MET A 58 -10.88 5.04 0.42
N ALA A 59 -11.42 6.05 -0.27
CA ALA A 59 -12.35 7.01 0.31
C ALA A 59 -13.65 6.34 0.80
N GLY A 60 -14.02 5.18 0.24
CA GLY A 60 -15.16 4.37 0.69
C GLY A 60 -14.83 3.38 1.82
N MET A 61 -13.56 3.25 2.23
CA MET A 61 -13.18 2.34 3.32
C MET A 61 -13.51 2.96 4.67
N THR A 62 -14.54 2.43 5.35
CA THR A 62 -14.97 2.91 6.66
C THR A 62 -15.15 1.77 7.66
N GLY A 63 -14.69 1.96 8.91
CA GLY A 63 -14.91 1.00 9.99
C GLY A 63 -14.18 -0.34 9.76
N PRO A 64 -14.85 -1.50 9.91
CA PRO A 64 -14.18 -2.81 9.89
C PRO A 64 -13.59 -3.21 8.53
N SER A 65 -13.92 -2.52 7.43
CA SER A 65 -13.29 -2.73 6.12
C SER A 65 -11.91 -2.09 6.00
N CYS A 66 -11.44 -1.41 7.03
CA CYS A 66 -10.14 -0.75 7.09
C CYS A 66 -9.02 -1.71 7.53
N SER A 67 -8.96 -2.92 6.98
CA SER A 67 -7.89 -3.89 7.28
C SER A 67 -6.83 -3.93 6.16
N PRO A 68 -5.58 -4.34 6.48
CA PRO A 68 -4.53 -4.54 5.48
C PRO A 68 -4.93 -5.52 4.36
N GLU A 69 -5.63 -6.60 4.71
CA GLU A 69 -6.06 -7.65 3.78
C GLU A 69 -7.12 -7.11 2.81
N ALA A 70 -8.08 -6.34 3.33
CA ALA A 70 -9.10 -5.68 2.51
C ALA A 70 -8.45 -4.69 1.53
N PHE A 71 -7.41 -3.98 1.96
CA PHE A 71 -6.65 -3.08 1.09
C PHE A 71 -5.85 -3.82 0.02
N CYS A 72 -5.21 -4.95 0.36
CA CYS A 72 -4.56 -5.81 -0.62
C CYS A 72 -5.54 -6.27 -1.70
N GLN A 73 -6.75 -6.69 -1.31
CA GLN A 73 -7.76 -7.12 -2.27
C GLN A 73 -8.25 -5.96 -3.15
N LEU A 74 -8.45 -4.77 -2.57
CA LEU A 74 -8.77 -3.56 -3.32
C LEU A 74 -7.74 -3.27 -4.41
N LEU A 75 -6.45 -3.38 -4.08
CA LEU A 75 -5.35 -3.18 -5.04
C LEU A 75 -5.37 -4.24 -6.15
N LEU A 76 -5.59 -5.51 -5.83
CA LEU A 76 -5.74 -6.59 -6.82
C LEU A 76 -6.92 -6.29 -7.77
N ASP A 77 -8.06 -5.85 -7.24
CA ASP A 77 -9.22 -5.46 -8.03
C ASP A 77 -8.97 -4.21 -8.91
N CYS A 78 -7.96 -3.41 -8.59
CA CYS A 78 -7.50 -2.27 -9.41
C CYS A 78 -6.41 -2.66 -10.42
N GLY A 79 -6.08 -3.95 -10.53
CA GLY A 79 -5.13 -4.49 -11.50
C GLY A 79 -3.68 -4.51 -11.04
N PHE A 80 -3.41 -4.33 -9.75
CA PHE A 80 -2.08 -4.58 -9.20
C PHE A 80 -1.81 -6.07 -9.10
N ILE A 81 -0.54 -6.45 -9.18
CA ILE A 81 -0.06 -7.83 -9.07
C ILE A 81 0.77 -7.96 -7.80
N ASN A 82 0.49 -8.98 -7.00
CA ASN A 82 1.26 -9.27 -5.80
C ASN A 82 2.64 -9.82 -6.19
N ARG A 83 3.70 -9.13 -5.76
CA ARG A 83 5.10 -9.47 -6.07
C ARG A 83 5.88 -9.93 -4.84
N THR A 84 5.22 -10.56 -3.87
CA THR A 84 5.93 -11.24 -2.78
C THR A 84 6.83 -12.34 -3.35
N GLU A 85 8.11 -12.03 -3.58
CA GLU A 85 9.14 -13.04 -3.75
C GLU A 85 9.19 -13.83 -2.44
N ARG A 86 8.90 -15.13 -2.50
CA ARG A 86 9.09 -16.05 -1.36
C ARG A 86 10.59 -16.20 -1.10
N SER A 87 11.23 -15.20 -0.51
CA SER A 87 12.49 -15.38 0.20
C SER A 87 12.13 -15.81 1.62
N GLN A 88 12.57 -17.01 2.01
CA GLN A 88 12.48 -17.51 3.38
C GLN A 88 13.30 -16.61 4.31
N ASP A 89 12.77 -15.47 4.73
CA ASP A 89 13.24 -14.77 5.92
C ASP A 89 12.14 -13.83 6.44
N ASP A 90 11.99 -13.82 7.76
CA ASP A 90 10.76 -13.55 8.50
C ASP A 90 10.63 -12.04 8.81
N HIS A 91 10.04 -11.24 7.90
CA HIS A 91 9.42 -9.91 8.05
C HIS A 91 9.30 -9.23 6.68
N VAL A 92 8.33 -9.61 5.84
CA VAL A 92 8.15 -8.95 4.53
C VAL A 92 6.76 -8.38 4.40
N GLU A 93 6.69 -7.04 4.27
CA GLU A 93 5.48 -6.31 3.94
C GLU A 93 5.04 -6.65 2.51
N PRO A 94 3.76 -6.96 2.27
CA PRO A 94 3.27 -7.27 0.93
C PRO A 94 3.51 -6.09 -0.02
N THR A 95 4.12 -6.39 -1.17
CA THR A 95 4.40 -5.41 -2.23
C THR A 95 3.57 -5.69 -3.47
N LEU A 96 2.83 -4.68 -3.92
CA LEU A 96 1.91 -4.76 -5.06
C LEU A 96 2.35 -3.79 -6.17
N ALA A 97 2.36 -4.24 -7.43
CA ALA A 97 2.81 -3.42 -8.56
C ALA A 97 1.82 -3.45 -9.74
N ARG A 98 1.64 -2.31 -10.40
CA ARG A 98 0.88 -2.15 -11.65
C ARG A 98 1.79 -1.71 -12.81
#